data_AF-A0A8B7CGK5-F1
#
_entry.id   AF-A0A8B7CGK5-F1
#
_cell.length_a   1.000
_cell.length_b   1.000
_cell.length_c   1.000
_cell.angle_alpha   90.00
_cell.angle_beta   90.00
_cell.angle_gamma   90.00
#
_symmetry.space_group_name_H-M   'P 1'
#
loop_
_entity.id
_entity.type
_entity.pdbx_description
1 polymer ?
#
loop_
_entity_poly.entity_id
_entity_poly.type
_entity_poly.pdbx_seq_one_letter_code
_entity_poly.pdbx_strand_id
1 'polypeptide(L)'
;MGFSKLGLALAAISAICLSFTNPSVAQNSPEDYLRPHNDARRAVGARVPPMRWDTTLERYALNYANQRARDCRLIHSGGRYGENLYMSSPSIATAARAVGAWVDERRFYNYRSNTCARGKVCGHYTQVVWRESVRVGCARVRCNNGNYFIICSYNPPGNISGRRPYLSDAEEALEAQEAAEVAEGAHALSSE
;
A
#
# COMPACT_ATOMS: atom_id res chain seq x y z
N MET A 1 -52.37 -1.90 -60.25
CA MET A 1 -51.90 -3.13 -59.57
C MET A 1 -50.40 -3.00 -59.39
N GLY A 2 -49.96 -2.53 -58.22
CA GLY A 2 -48.54 -2.52 -57.85
C GLY A 2 -48.19 -3.78 -57.07
N PHE A 3 -46.91 -4.14 -57.01
CA PHE A 3 -46.24 -4.73 -55.85
C PHE A 3 -44.73 -4.54 -56.00
N SER A 4 -44.17 -3.65 -55.18
CA SER A 4 -42.74 -3.58 -54.85
C SER A 4 -42.37 -4.76 -53.94
N LYS A 5 -41.19 -5.36 -54.11
CA LYS A 5 -40.52 -6.21 -53.10
C LYS A 5 -39.02 -5.89 -53.17
N LEU A 6 -38.54 -4.94 -52.37
CA LEU A 6 -38.05 -5.07 -50.99
C LEU A 6 -36.80 -5.97 -50.91
N GLY A 7 -35.65 -5.32 -50.71
CA GLY A 7 -34.36 -5.98 -50.53
C GLY A 7 -34.19 -6.60 -49.14
N LEU A 8 -33.25 -7.53 -49.03
CA LEU A 8 -32.74 -8.03 -47.76
C LEU A 8 -31.21 -7.88 -47.79
N ALA A 9 -30.71 -6.84 -47.13
CA ALA A 9 -29.31 -6.79 -46.72
C ALA A 9 -29.22 -7.57 -45.39
N LEU A 10 -28.46 -8.66 -45.37
CA LEU A 10 -28.13 -9.36 -44.13
C LEU A 10 -27.15 -8.49 -43.32
N ALA A 11 -27.65 -7.80 -42.30
CA ALA A 11 -26.81 -7.25 -41.26
C ALA A 11 -26.43 -8.38 -40.29
N ALA A 12 -25.20 -8.86 -40.38
CA ALA A 12 -24.61 -9.72 -39.36
C ALA A 12 -24.41 -8.89 -38.09
N ILE A 13 -25.33 -9.01 -37.12
CA ILE A 13 -25.19 -8.41 -35.81
C ILE A 13 -24.13 -9.20 -35.06
N SER A 14 -22.89 -8.71 -35.09
CA SER A 14 -21.82 -9.22 -34.26
C SER A 14 -22.17 -8.92 -32.80
N ALA A 15 -22.54 -9.96 -32.04
CA ALA A 15 -22.81 -9.85 -30.62
C ALA A 15 -21.50 -9.53 -29.88
N ILE A 16 -21.24 -8.25 -29.64
CA ILE A 16 -20.19 -7.81 -28.72
C ILE A 16 -20.69 -8.13 -27.31
N CYS A 17 -20.30 -9.30 -26.78
CA CYS A 17 -20.38 -9.58 -25.35
C CYS A 17 -19.44 -8.62 -24.61
N LEU A 18 -19.97 -7.47 -24.18
CA LEU A 18 -19.36 -6.65 -23.14
C LEU A 18 -19.35 -7.46 -21.85
N SER A 19 -18.28 -8.22 -21.63
CA SER A 19 -18.01 -8.86 -20.36
C SER A 19 -17.92 -7.77 -19.29
N PHE A 20 -18.96 -7.61 -18.47
CA PHE A 20 -18.91 -6.79 -17.27
C PHE A 20 -17.91 -7.44 -16.30
N THR A 21 -16.66 -7.03 -16.36
CA THR A 21 -15.68 -7.41 -15.35
C THR A 21 -16.12 -6.78 -14.04
N ASN A 22 -16.39 -7.60 -13.03
CA ASN A 22 -16.70 -7.11 -11.69
C ASN A 22 -15.49 -6.29 -11.18
N PRO A 23 -15.64 -4.97 -10.94
CA PRO A 23 -14.51 -4.10 -10.63
C PRO A 23 -13.77 -4.50 -9.32
N SER A 24 -14.44 -5.20 -8.40
CA SER A 24 -13.82 -5.67 -7.14
C SER A 24 -12.80 -6.80 -7.32
N VAL A 25 -12.86 -7.53 -8.44
CA VAL A 25 -11.85 -8.54 -8.79
C VAL A 25 -10.65 -7.88 -9.44
N ALA A 26 -10.87 -6.79 -10.20
CA ALA A 26 -9.85 -6.06 -10.94
C ALA A 26 -8.93 -5.18 -10.06
N GLN A 27 -9.41 -4.66 -8.92
CA GLN A 27 -8.69 -3.69 -8.08
C GLN A 27 -7.76 -4.33 -7.03
N ASN A 28 -6.87 -5.22 -7.48
CA ASN A 28 -5.90 -5.93 -6.64
C ASN A 28 -4.53 -6.09 -7.31
N SER A 29 -4.19 -5.24 -8.29
CA SER A 29 -2.86 -5.27 -8.89
C SER A 29 -1.80 -4.66 -7.95
N PRO A 30 -0.49 -4.91 -8.17
CA PRO A 30 0.59 -4.21 -7.48
C PRO A 30 0.41 -2.67 -7.45
N GLU A 31 -0.02 -2.09 -8.56
CA GLU A 31 -0.22 -0.65 -8.71
C GLU A 31 -1.38 -0.12 -7.86
N ASP A 32 -2.44 -0.92 -7.66
CA ASP A 32 -3.57 -0.54 -6.80
C ASP A 32 -3.18 -0.42 -5.32
N TYR A 33 -2.12 -1.13 -4.90
CA TYR A 33 -1.50 -0.96 -3.59
C TYR A 33 -0.46 0.17 -3.62
N LEU A 34 0.44 0.19 -4.59
CA LEU A 34 1.56 1.14 -4.64
C LEU A 34 1.11 2.58 -4.74
N ARG A 35 0.09 2.88 -5.57
CA ARG A 35 -0.39 4.26 -5.79
C ARG A 35 -0.81 4.93 -4.47
N PRO A 36 -1.77 4.40 -3.68
CA PRO A 36 -2.16 5.03 -2.42
C PRO A 36 -1.05 5.03 -1.36
N HIS A 37 -0.13 4.05 -1.35
CA HIS A 37 1.05 4.11 -0.48
C HIS A 37 1.94 5.30 -0.83
N ASN A 38 2.30 5.43 -2.11
CA ASN A 38 3.22 6.45 -2.58
C ASN A 38 2.59 7.85 -2.57
N ASP A 39 1.27 7.95 -2.69
CA ASP A 39 0.53 9.19 -2.46
C ASP A 39 0.61 9.63 -0.99
N ALA A 40 0.40 8.71 -0.04
CA ALA A 40 0.53 9.02 1.38
C ALA A 40 1.97 9.40 1.77
N ARG A 41 2.96 8.71 1.21
CA ARG A 41 4.40 8.99 1.44
C ARG A 41 4.80 10.36 0.89
N ARG A 42 4.37 10.70 -0.32
CA ARG A 42 4.61 12.03 -0.91
C ARG A 42 3.99 13.15 -0.08
N ALA A 43 2.82 12.89 0.52
CA ALA A 43 2.10 13.89 1.33
C ALA A 43 2.79 14.23 2.66
N VAL A 44 3.75 13.44 3.13
CA VAL A 44 4.46 13.69 4.39
C VAL A 44 5.86 14.31 4.22
N GLY A 45 6.39 14.40 3.00
CA GLY A 45 7.65 15.08 2.72
C GLY A 45 8.43 14.51 1.54
N ALA A 46 9.26 15.34 0.90
CA ALA A 46 10.00 14.98 -0.31
C ALA A 46 11.07 13.89 -0.07
N ARG A 47 11.55 13.72 1.17
CA ARG A 47 12.55 12.69 1.53
C ARG A 47 11.98 11.38 2.07
N VAL A 48 10.66 11.18 1.96
CA VAL A 48 10.06 9.85 2.11
C VAL A 48 9.94 9.22 0.72
N PRO A 49 10.92 8.40 0.29
CA PRO A 49 10.99 7.91 -1.09
C PRO A 49 9.81 6.98 -1.38
N PRO A 50 9.31 6.91 -2.63
CA PRO A 50 8.27 5.96 -2.98
C PRO A 50 8.74 4.51 -2.74
N MET A 51 7.83 3.66 -2.28
CA MET A 51 8.04 2.22 -2.22
C MET A 51 8.02 1.62 -3.63
N ARG A 52 8.74 0.51 -3.79
CA ARG A 52 8.70 -0.34 -4.99
C ARG A 52 8.06 -1.68 -4.66
N TRP A 53 7.39 -2.29 -5.63
CA TRP A 53 6.85 -3.63 -5.46
C TRP A 53 7.98 -4.65 -5.33
N ASP A 54 7.82 -5.64 -4.45
CA ASP A 54 8.73 -6.77 -4.31
C ASP A 54 7.95 -8.08 -4.34
N THR A 55 8.18 -8.88 -5.38
CA THR A 55 7.49 -10.16 -5.63
C THR A 55 7.84 -11.23 -4.58
N THR A 56 8.95 -11.07 -3.85
CA THR A 56 9.28 -11.93 -2.71
C THR A 56 8.39 -11.61 -1.52
N LEU A 57 8.10 -10.34 -1.27
CA LEU A 57 7.15 -9.92 -0.23
C LEU A 57 5.71 -10.29 -0.60
N GLU A 58 5.33 -10.17 -1.87
CA GLU A 58 4.03 -10.61 -2.37
C GLU A 58 3.80 -12.11 -2.14
N ARG A 59 4.77 -12.97 -2.51
CA ARG A 59 4.69 -14.41 -2.23
C ARG A 59 4.62 -14.70 -0.73
N TYR A 60 5.40 -14.00 0.07
CA TYR A 60 5.36 -14.14 1.52
C TYR A 60 3.96 -13.80 2.07
N ALA A 61 3.43 -12.64 1.68
CA ALA A 61 2.10 -12.17 2.03
C ALA A 61 1.01 -13.16 1.60
N LEU A 62 1.11 -13.70 0.37
CA LEU A 62 0.16 -14.69 -0.16
C LEU A 62 0.19 -16.00 0.64
N ASN A 63 1.39 -16.52 0.92
CA ASN A 63 1.56 -17.74 1.71
C ASN A 63 0.96 -17.58 3.11
N TYR A 64 1.14 -16.42 3.74
CA TYR A 64 0.55 -16.17 5.05
C TYR A 64 -0.97 -15.94 4.97
N ALA A 65 -1.44 -15.18 4.00
CA ALA A 65 -2.86 -14.93 3.78
C ALA A 65 -3.64 -16.25 3.61
N ASN A 66 -3.11 -17.20 2.84
CA ASN A 66 -3.71 -18.52 2.66
C ASN A 66 -3.88 -19.29 3.98
N GLN A 67 -2.95 -19.15 4.94
CA GLN A 67 -3.09 -19.74 6.29
C GLN A 67 -4.25 -19.12 7.07
N ARG A 68 -4.63 -17.88 6.74
CA ARG A 68 -5.74 -17.15 7.36
C ARG A 68 -7.09 -17.33 6.68
N ALA A 69 -7.13 -17.97 5.51
CA ALA A 69 -8.37 -18.20 4.76
C ALA A 69 -9.44 -18.95 5.58
N ARG A 70 -9.05 -19.81 6.54
CA ARG A 70 -10.01 -20.55 7.37
C ARG A 70 -10.87 -19.65 8.27
N ASP A 71 -10.32 -18.61 8.87
CA ASP A 71 -11.01 -17.84 9.93
C ASP A 71 -10.98 -16.31 9.73
N CYS A 72 -10.22 -15.81 8.76
CA CYS A 72 -10.08 -14.38 8.46
C CYS A 72 -9.60 -13.50 9.64
N ARG A 73 -8.98 -14.08 10.68
CA ARG A 73 -8.53 -13.33 11.86
C ARG A 73 -7.35 -12.43 11.53
N LEU A 74 -7.39 -11.18 11.97
CA LEU A 74 -6.30 -10.20 11.86
C LEU A 74 -5.20 -10.50 12.87
N ILE A 75 -4.39 -11.52 12.58
CA ILE A 75 -3.24 -11.93 13.38
C ILE A 75 -2.00 -11.74 12.51
N HIS A 76 -0.95 -11.15 13.07
CA HIS A 76 0.35 -10.99 12.42
C HIS A 76 1.09 -12.31 12.29
N SER A 77 1.90 -12.46 11.25
CA SER A 77 2.65 -13.70 11.01
C SER A 77 3.76 -13.95 12.03
N GLY A 78 4.22 -12.91 12.71
CA GLY A 78 5.42 -12.96 13.54
C GLY A 78 6.71 -13.10 12.74
N GLY A 79 6.66 -12.90 11.41
CA GLY A 79 7.81 -12.98 10.53
C GLY A 79 8.77 -11.78 10.61
N ARG A 80 9.77 -11.81 9.73
CA ARG A 80 10.84 -10.80 9.68
C ARG A 80 10.48 -9.48 9.00
N TYR A 81 9.30 -9.39 8.37
CA TYR A 81 8.87 -8.21 7.62
C TYR A 81 7.89 -7.39 8.45
N GLY A 82 7.78 -6.09 8.15
CA GLY A 82 6.68 -5.28 8.67
C GLY A 82 5.38 -5.75 8.04
N GLU A 83 4.24 -5.55 8.70
CA GLU A 83 2.95 -6.05 8.23
C GLU A 83 1.82 -5.09 8.54
N ASN A 84 0.94 -4.90 7.56
CA ASN A 84 -0.39 -4.35 7.77
C ASN A 84 -1.44 -5.36 7.33
N LEU A 85 -2.50 -5.50 8.12
CA LEU A 85 -3.58 -6.45 7.88
C LEU A 85 -4.91 -5.71 7.70
N TYR A 86 -5.78 -6.26 6.86
CA TYR A 86 -7.11 -5.72 6.63
C TYR A 86 -8.09 -6.85 6.34
N MET A 87 -9.30 -6.76 6.90
CA MET A 87 -10.38 -7.71 6.65
C MET A 87 -11.62 -6.94 6.25
N SER A 88 -12.33 -7.44 5.25
CA SER A 88 -13.55 -6.79 4.79
C SER A 88 -14.53 -7.74 4.12
N SER A 89 -15.78 -7.29 4.01
CA SER A 89 -16.77 -7.90 3.13
C SER A 89 -16.37 -7.75 1.65
N PRO A 90 -16.85 -8.63 0.75
CA PRO A 90 -16.53 -8.57 -0.67
C PRO A 90 -16.73 -7.21 -1.35
N SER A 91 -17.73 -6.44 -0.91
CA SER A 91 -18.10 -5.14 -1.49
C SER A 91 -17.03 -4.06 -1.33
N ILE A 92 -16.12 -4.18 -0.36
CA ILE A 92 -15.08 -3.17 -0.07
C ILE A 92 -13.67 -3.78 0.00
N ALA A 93 -13.50 -4.99 -0.52
CA ALA A 93 -12.26 -5.77 -0.49
C ALA A 93 -11.25 -5.39 -1.59
N THR A 94 -11.02 -4.10 -1.80
CA THR A 94 -10.08 -3.58 -2.81
C THR A 94 -8.77 -3.16 -2.17
N ALA A 95 -7.66 -3.21 -2.91
CA ALA A 95 -6.35 -2.73 -2.46
C ALA A 95 -6.39 -1.29 -1.96
N ALA A 96 -7.01 -0.38 -2.74
CA ALA A 96 -7.12 1.03 -2.40
C ALA A 96 -7.91 1.27 -1.09
N ARG A 97 -8.94 0.47 -0.81
CA ARG A 97 -9.70 0.55 0.46
C ARG A 97 -8.87 0.10 1.66
N ALA A 98 -8.09 -0.97 1.52
CA ALA A 98 -7.20 -1.43 2.59
C ALA A 98 -6.14 -0.38 2.93
N VAL A 99 -5.44 0.13 1.92
CA VAL A 99 -4.40 1.16 2.12
C VAL A 99 -5.02 2.47 2.62
N GLY A 100 -6.17 2.88 2.08
CA GLY A 100 -6.90 4.05 2.56
C GLY A 100 -7.26 3.95 4.04
N ALA A 101 -7.77 2.80 4.50
CA ALA A 101 -8.10 2.58 5.90
C ALA A 101 -6.87 2.68 6.82
N TRP A 102 -5.71 2.17 6.38
CA TRP A 102 -4.46 2.31 7.12
C TRP A 102 -3.97 3.76 7.15
N VAL A 103 -4.04 4.47 6.03
CA VAL A 103 -3.66 5.90 5.93
C VAL A 103 -4.57 6.78 6.78
N ASP A 104 -5.86 6.45 6.87
CA ASP A 104 -6.86 7.18 7.64
C ASP A 104 -6.55 7.27 9.13
N GLU A 105 -5.74 6.34 9.66
CA GLU A 105 -5.25 6.39 11.04
C GLU A 105 -4.38 7.62 11.34
N ARG A 106 -3.86 8.31 10.30
CA ARG A 106 -3.16 9.60 10.42
C ARG A 106 -3.89 10.58 11.34
N ARG A 107 -5.23 10.59 11.30
CA ARG A 107 -6.07 11.49 12.11
C ARG A 107 -5.90 11.29 13.62
N PHE A 108 -5.35 10.16 14.05
CA PHE A 108 -5.11 9.81 15.45
C PHE A 108 -3.63 9.89 15.84
N TYR A 109 -2.73 10.09 14.89
CA TYR A 109 -1.29 10.11 15.13
C TYR A 109 -0.77 11.54 15.30
N ASN A 110 -0.13 11.81 16.43
CA ASN A 110 0.58 13.07 16.66
C ASN A 110 2.08 12.88 16.37
N TYR A 111 2.53 13.52 15.29
CA TYR A 111 3.93 13.44 14.85
C TYR A 111 4.92 14.03 15.87
N ARG A 112 4.61 15.20 16.45
CA ARG A 112 5.54 15.91 17.35
C ARG A 112 5.84 15.08 18.59
N SER A 113 4.80 14.52 19.22
CA SER A 113 4.96 13.67 20.41
C SER A 113 5.26 12.21 20.08
N ASN A 114 5.19 11.80 18.80
CA ASN A 114 5.29 10.39 18.38
C ASN A 114 4.29 9.49 19.12
N THR A 115 3.05 9.94 19.29
CA THR A 115 2.02 9.22 20.05
C THR A 115 0.76 9.01 19.25
N CYS A 116 0.11 7.86 19.45
CA CYS A 116 -1.25 7.61 19.00
C CYS A 116 -2.27 8.06 20.05
N ALA A 117 -3.41 8.59 19.61
CA ALA A 117 -4.51 8.96 20.49
C ALA A 117 -4.98 7.75 21.33
N ARG A 118 -5.37 8.00 22.58
CA ARG A 118 -5.78 6.95 23.52
C ARG A 118 -6.92 6.10 22.94
N GLY A 119 -6.74 4.78 22.96
CA GLY A 119 -7.72 3.81 22.45
C GLY A 119 -7.85 3.78 20.93
N LYS A 120 -6.92 4.39 20.18
CA LYS A 120 -6.85 4.35 18.73
C LYS A 120 -5.67 3.51 18.26
N VAL A 121 -5.68 3.18 16.97
CA VAL A 121 -4.59 2.49 16.27
C VAL A 121 -3.97 3.47 15.29
N CYS A 122 -2.64 3.49 15.24
CA CYS A 122 -1.86 4.30 14.31
C CYS A 122 -0.74 3.52 13.63
N GLY A 123 -0.52 2.27 14.04
CA GLY A 123 0.59 1.44 13.57
C GLY A 123 0.54 1.16 12.08
N HIS A 124 -0.67 1.09 11.50
CA HIS A 124 -0.80 0.87 10.07
C HIS A 124 -0.40 2.12 9.29
N TYR A 125 -0.85 3.31 9.74
CA TYR A 125 -0.41 4.58 9.16
C TYR A 125 1.10 4.73 9.24
N THR A 126 1.70 4.59 10.43
CA THR A 126 3.14 4.80 10.61
C THR A 126 3.97 3.83 9.77
N GLN A 127 3.51 2.59 9.55
CA GLN A 127 4.16 1.66 8.63
C GLN A 127 4.06 2.09 7.16
N VAL A 128 2.91 2.58 6.69
CA VAL A 128 2.73 3.06 5.31
C VAL A 128 3.70 4.19 4.98
N VAL A 129 3.89 5.12 5.92
CA VAL A 129 4.78 6.29 5.74
C VAL A 129 6.18 6.10 6.31
N TRP A 130 6.54 4.87 6.72
CA TRP A 130 7.84 4.58 7.30
C TRP A 130 8.97 4.77 6.27
N ARG A 131 9.84 5.76 6.47
CA ARG A 131 10.83 6.21 5.49
C ARG A 131 11.71 5.08 5.00
N GLU A 132 12.24 4.26 5.90
CA GLU A 132 13.15 3.17 5.56
C GLU A 132 12.47 1.96 4.93
N SER A 133 11.14 1.82 5.02
CA SER A 133 10.42 0.75 4.32
C SER A 133 10.31 1.11 2.84
N VAL A 134 11.24 0.61 2.04
CA VAL A 134 11.36 0.97 0.61
C VAL A 134 10.77 -0.07 -0.34
N ARG A 135 10.39 -1.25 0.18
CA ARG A 135 9.74 -2.32 -0.58
C ARG A 135 8.45 -2.76 0.07
N VAL A 136 7.46 -3.09 -0.76
CA VAL A 136 6.18 -3.64 -0.32
C VAL A 136 5.73 -4.74 -1.27
N GLY A 137 5.08 -5.76 -0.73
CA GLY A 137 4.34 -6.75 -1.51
C GLY A 137 3.11 -7.19 -0.73
N CYS A 138 1.98 -7.31 -1.43
CA CYS A 138 0.69 -7.52 -0.80
C CYS A 138 -0.05 -8.70 -1.42
N ALA A 139 -0.96 -9.29 -0.66
CA ALA A 139 -1.84 -10.34 -1.13
C ALA A 139 -3.25 -10.19 -0.58
N ARG A 140 -4.21 -10.73 -1.33
CA ARG A 140 -5.62 -10.79 -0.96
C ARG A 140 -6.16 -12.19 -1.19
N VAL A 141 -6.82 -12.75 -0.19
CA VAL A 141 -7.45 -14.07 -0.28
C VAL A 141 -8.89 -14.01 0.21
N ARG A 142 -9.76 -14.85 -0.36
CA ARG A 142 -11.12 -15.03 0.13
C ARG A 142 -11.12 -16.08 1.24
N CYS A 143 -11.70 -15.72 2.37
CA CYS A 143 -11.87 -16.58 3.54
C CYS A 143 -13.10 -17.49 3.41
N ASN A 144 -13.17 -18.55 4.22
CA ASN A 144 -14.29 -19.52 4.22
C ASN A 144 -15.64 -18.88 4.59
N ASN A 145 -15.61 -17.82 5.40
CA ASN A 145 -16.80 -17.05 5.76
C ASN A 145 -17.24 -16.05 4.67
N GLY A 146 -16.57 -16.05 3.51
CA GLY A 146 -16.89 -15.18 2.38
C GLY A 146 -16.24 -13.79 2.42
N ASN A 147 -15.66 -13.38 3.54
CA ASN A 147 -14.88 -12.14 3.65
C ASN A 147 -13.53 -12.27 2.94
N TYR A 148 -12.82 -11.15 2.80
CA TYR A 148 -11.47 -11.10 2.27
C TYR A 148 -10.48 -10.70 3.34
N PHE A 149 -9.33 -11.36 3.33
CA PHE A 149 -8.15 -11.01 4.12
C PHE A 149 -7.11 -10.41 3.17
N ILE A 150 -6.58 -9.25 3.55
CA ILE A 150 -5.55 -8.51 2.83
C ILE A 150 -4.38 -8.30 3.77
N ILE A 151 -3.17 -8.57 3.29
CA ILE A 151 -1.92 -8.30 3.99
C ILE A 151 -0.96 -7.60 3.04
N CYS A 152 -0.27 -6.57 3.54
CA CYS A 152 0.92 -6.01 2.91
C CYS A 152 2.13 -6.24 3.82
N SER A 153 3.21 -6.74 3.24
CA SER A 153 4.49 -6.95 3.91
C SER A 153 5.51 -5.89 3.45
N TYR A 154 6.25 -5.33 4.41
CA TYR A 154 7.18 -4.21 4.20
C TYR A 154 8.62 -4.61 4.53
N ASN A 155 9.56 -4.15 3.71
CA ASN A 155 10.98 -4.40 3.94
C ASN A 155 11.85 -3.17 3.63
N PRO A 156 12.77 -2.79 4.53
CA PRO A 156 12.86 -3.14 5.96
C PRO A 156 11.55 -2.96 6.75
N PRO A 157 11.35 -3.69 7.87
CA PRO A 157 10.21 -3.48 8.77
C PRO A 157 10.26 -2.08 9.40
N GLY A 158 9.10 -1.45 9.52
CA GLY A 158 8.94 -0.17 10.21
C GLY A 158 8.53 -0.35 11.68
N ASN A 159 7.92 0.71 12.24
CA ASN A 159 7.35 0.73 13.59
C ASN A 159 8.34 0.33 14.70
N ILE A 160 9.60 0.76 14.56
CA ILE A 160 10.61 0.54 15.58
C ILE A 160 10.27 1.40 16.80
N SER A 161 10.22 0.78 17.98
CA SER A 161 9.84 1.43 19.23
C SER A 161 10.64 2.71 19.50
N GLY A 162 9.94 3.79 19.84
CA GLY A 162 10.52 5.09 20.14
C GLY A 162 10.95 5.92 18.92
N ARG A 163 10.96 5.35 17.71
CA ARG A 163 11.33 6.09 16.48
C ARG A 163 10.10 6.68 15.80
N ARG A 164 10.27 7.87 15.22
CA ARG A 164 9.27 8.46 14.31
C ARG A 164 9.35 7.76 12.94
N PRO A 165 8.25 7.71 12.17
CA PRO A 165 8.23 7.06 10.86
C PRO A 165 9.04 7.81 9.79
N TYR A 166 9.31 9.09 9.97
CA TYR A 166 10.10 9.93 9.07
C TYR A 166 10.59 11.16 9.85
N LEU A 167 11.58 11.87 9.32
CA LEU A 167 12.08 13.13 9.88
C LEU A 167 11.15 14.29 9.52
N SER A 168 11.13 15.32 10.35
CA SER A 168 10.47 16.58 10.00
C SER A 168 11.34 17.38 9.03
N ASP A 169 10.74 18.31 8.30
CA ASP A 169 11.48 19.21 7.40
C ASP A 169 12.63 19.96 8.11
N ALA A 170 12.46 20.26 9.41
CA ALA A 170 13.50 20.90 10.23
C ALA A 170 14.64 19.96 10.60
N GLU A 171 14.31 18.72 11.03
CA GLU A 171 15.31 17.68 11.29
C GLU A 171 16.04 17.29 9.99
N GLU A 172 15.32 17.32 8.87
CA GLU A 172 15.86 17.09 7.53
C GLU A 172 16.85 18.18 7.10
N ALA A 173 16.55 19.45 7.38
CA ALA A 173 17.45 20.55 7.09
C ALA A 173 18.74 20.47 7.91
N LEU A 174 18.64 20.09 9.19
CA LEU A 174 19.80 19.90 10.07
C LEU A 174 20.69 18.74 9.59
N GLU A 175 20.12 17.57 9.26
CA GLU A 175 20.91 16.46 8.71
C GLU A 175 21.61 16.85 7.40
N ALA A 176 20.96 17.66 6.55
CA ALA A 176 21.55 18.11 5.30
C ALA A 176 22.72 19.09 5.51
N GLN A 177 22.64 19.95 6.53
CA GLN A 177 23.73 20.86 6.90
C GLN A 177 24.93 20.08 7.43
N GLU A 178 24.72 19.15 8.37
CA GLU A 178 25.80 18.31 8.92
C GLU A 178 26.49 17.48 7.82
N ALA A 179 25.73 16.90 6.89
CA ALA A 179 26.29 16.15 5.78
C ALA A 179 27.15 17.01 4.83
N ALA A 180 26.76 18.27 4.61
CA ALA A 180 27.52 19.20 3.77
C ALA A 180 28.85 19.60 4.43
N GLU A 181 28.85 19.88 5.73
CA GLU A 181 30.06 20.21 6.50
C GLU A 181 31.05 19.03 6.53
N VAL A 182 30.57 17.79 6.71
CA VAL A 182 31.42 16.60 6.65
C VAL A 182 32.06 16.42 5.26
N ALA A 183 31.30 16.67 4.18
CA ALA A 183 31.81 16.56 2.82
C ALA A 183 32.88 17.62 2.51
N GLU A 184 32.68 18.86 2.97
CA GLU A 184 33.66 19.94 2.82
C GLU A 184 34.94 19.66 3.63
N GLY A 185 34.81 19.19 4.87
CA GLY A 185 35.96 18.79 5.70
C GLY A 185 36.75 17.59 5.14
N ALA A 186 36.06 16.60 4.57
CA ALA A 186 36.72 15.46 3.92
C ALA A 186 37.48 15.88 2.65
N HIS A 187 36.96 16.87 1.91
CA HIS A 187 37.65 17.42 0.75
C HIS A 187 38.92 18.18 1.17
N ALA A 188 38.85 18.98 2.24
CA ALA A 188 40.00 19.74 2.76
C ALA A 188 41.18 18.82 3.17
N LEU A 189 40.88 17.70 3.84
CA LEU A 189 41.88 16.71 4.28
C LEU A 189 42.47 15.87 3.14
N SER A 190 41.81 15.80 1.99
CA SER A 190 42.31 15.08 0.80
C SER A 190 43.22 15.94 -0.11
N SER A 191 43.32 17.23 0.18
CA SER A 191 44.11 18.22 -0.56
C SER A 191 45.42 18.63 0.15
N GLU A 192 45.77 17.97 1.25
CA GLU A 192 47.03 18.14 2.01
C GLU A 192 48.00 16.97 1.78
#